data_AF-A0A7V6UDH2-F1
#
_entry.id   AF-A0A7V6UDH2-F1
#
_cell.length_a   1.000
_cell.length_b   1.000
_cell.length_c   1.000
_cell.angle_alpha   90.00
_cell.angle_beta   90.00
_cell.angle_gamma   90.00
#
_symmetry.space_group_name_H-M   'P 1'
#
loop_
_entity.id
_entity.type
_entity.pdbx_description
1 polymer ?
#
loop_
_entity_poly.entity_id
_entity_poly.type
_entity_poly.pdbx_seq_one_letter_code
_entity_poly.pdbx_strand_id
1 'polypeptide(L)'
;MQIKKYKIAIKVFLKTIKIDKLSISIKFGSMDPAAAGIIAGGIWGFIYFILSAASYYFDFEGTSSEITVSPSFLTTESAQIFVKGIIQVRVGHIIIAGLFFLVIWLLTRKSYINARRAKEYGWASN
;
A
#
# COMPACT_ATOMS: atom_id res chain seq x y z
N MET A 1 3.51 -15.03 16.61
CA MET A 1 4.15 -14.50 15.38
C MET A 1 3.30 -14.83 14.14
N GLN A 2 2.08 -14.26 14.05
CA GLN A 2 1.09 -14.58 12.99
C GLN A 2 1.26 -13.73 11.71
N ILE A 3 2.00 -12.61 11.78
CA ILE A 3 2.14 -11.61 10.70
C ILE A 3 2.91 -12.14 9.48
N LYS A 4 3.83 -13.10 9.66
CA LYS A 4 4.64 -13.63 8.54
C LYS A 4 3.81 -14.43 7.52
N LYS A 5 2.73 -15.09 7.95
CA LYS A 5 1.94 -15.98 7.07
C LYS A 5 1.13 -15.21 6.02
N TYR A 6 0.63 -14.03 6.36
CA TYR A 6 -0.25 -13.25 5.48
C TYR A 6 0.52 -12.37 4.48
N LYS A 7 1.84 -12.19 4.65
CA LYS A 7 2.67 -11.37 3.75
C LYS A 7 2.57 -11.81 2.29
N ILE A 8 2.58 -13.12 2.03
CA ILE A 8 2.50 -13.67 0.67
C ILE A 8 1.13 -13.39 0.04
N ALA A 9 0.06 -13.62 0.79
CA ALA A 9 -1.31 -13.35 0.31
C ALA A 9 -1.52 -11.86 0.01
N ILE A 10 -1.07 -10.98 0.91
CA ILE A 10 -1.10 -9.53 0.73
C ILE A 10 -0.29 -9.12 -0.50
N LYS A 11 0.91 -9.67 -0.70
CA LYS A 11 1.75 -9.30 -1.84
C LYS A 11 1.13 -9.68 -3.18
N VAL A 12 0.49 -10.86 -3.26
CA VAL A 12 -0.24 -11.31 -4.46
C VAL A 12 -1.46 -10.43 -4.71
N PHE A 13 -2.18 -10.05 -3.66
CA PHE A 13 -3.34 -9.16 -3.78
C PHE A 13 -2.97 -7.74 -4.17
N LEU A 14 -1.87 -7.19 -3.65
CA LEU A 14 -1.44 -5.84 -4.03
C LEU A 14 -0.93 -5.81 -5.47
N LYS A 15 -0.21 -6.85 -5.94
CA LYS A 15 0.30 -6.94 -7.33
C LYS A 15 -0.82 -6.95 -8.37
N THR A 16 -2.02 -7.26 -7.92
CA THR A 16 -3.21 -7.36 -8.73
C THR A 16 -3.89 -6.00 -8.97
N ILE A 17 -3.61 -5.01 -8.12
CA ILE A 17 -4.19 -3.68 -8.20
C ILE A 17 -3.34 -2.87 -9.20
N LYS A 18 -3.97 -2.39 -10.28
CA LYS A 18 -3.35 -1.46 -11.23
C LYS A 18 -3.75 -0.04 -10.86
N ILE A 19 -2.78 0.85 -10.84
CA ILE A 19 -3.02 2.28 -10.61
C ILE A 19 -2.86 2.95 -11.98
N ASP A 20 -3.93 3.53 -12.51
CA ASP A 20 -3.95 4.05 -13.89
C ASP A 20 -3.55 5.53 -13.93
N LYS A 21 -3.99 6.29 -12.92
CA LYS A 21 -3.61 7.69 -12.78
C LYS A 21 -3.41 8.08 -11.32
N LEU A 22 -2.34 8.80 -11.02
CA LEU A 22 -2.09 9.36 -9.69
C LEU A 22 -1.63 10.81 -9.83
N SER A 23 -2.46 11.73 -9.36
CA SER A 23 -2.18 13.16 -9.31
C SER A 23 -2.12 13.62 -7.86
N ILE A 24 -0.94 14.06 -7.42
CA ILE A 24 -0.72 14.59 -6.07
C ILE A 24 -0.40 16.07 -6.22
N SER A 25 -1.26 16.93 -5.70
CA SER A 25 -1.04 18.36 -5.63
C SER A 25 -0.94 18.81 -4.19
N ILE A 26 0.21 19.36 -3.80
CA ILE A 26 0.42 19.90 -2.46
C ILE A 26 0.66 21.39 -2.58
N LYS A 27 -0.15 22.16 -1.87
CA LYS A 27 -0.02 23.61 -1.74
C LYS A 27 0.30 23.96 -0.31
N PHE A 28 1.34 24.75 -0.10
CA PHE A 28 1.71 25.20 1.25
C PHE A 28 2.13 26.67 1.21
N GLY A 29 1.72 27.44 2.22
CA GLY A 29 2.16 28.82 2.42
C GLY A 29 3.52 28.88 3.08
N SER A 30 4.48 29.63 2.54
CA SER A 30 5.75 29.93 3.22
C SER A 30 6.20 31.36 2.92
N MET A 31 6.54 32.12 3.97
CA MET A 31 7.12 33.46 3.86
C MET A 31 8.61 33.44 3.45
N ASP A 32 9.29 32.33 3.69
CA ASP A 32 10.71 32.15 3.34
C ASP A 32 10.85 31.22 2.11
N PRO A 33 11.37 31.71 0.98
CA PRO A 33 11.63 30.92 -0.22
C PRO A 33 12.66 29.81 -0.04
N ALA A 34 13.67 30.01 0.81
CA ALA A 34 14.70 29.00 1.07
C ALA A 34 14.11 27.82 1.84
N ALA A 35 13.34 28.11 2.89
CA ALA A 35 12.58 27.09 3.61
C ALA A 35 11.56 26.39 2.70
N ALA A 36 10.88 27.14 1.83
CA ALA A 36 9.93 26.58 0.86
C ALA A 36 10.60 25.60 -0.12
N GLY A 37 11.80 25.91 -0.61
CA GLY A 37 12.57 25.03 -1.48
C GLY A 37 12.97 23.72 -0.80
N ILE A 38 13.43 23.79 0.46
CA ILE A 38 13.80 22.61 1.25
C ILE A 38 12.57 21.73 1.50
N ILE A 39 11.46 22.34 1.91
CA ILE A 39 10.20 21.63 2.19
C ILE A 39 9.64 21.01 0.90
N ALA A 40 9.61 21.76 -0.21
CA ALA A 40 9.15 21.25 -1.49
C ALA A 40 9.99 20.05 -1.95
N GLY A 41 11.33 20.17 -1.91
CA GLY A 41 12.24 19.09 -2.28
C GLY A 41 12.06 17.86 -1.38
N GLY A 42 11.90 18.06 -0.07
CA GLY A 42 11.64 16.98 0.89
C GLY A 42 10.32 16.26 0.62
N ILE A 43 9.24 17.02 0.38
CA ILE A 43 7.92 16.49 0.02
C ILE A 43 8.01 15.70 -1.29
N TRP A 44 8.69 16.24 -2.30
CA TRP A 44 8.84 15.57 -3.59
C TRP A 44 9.59 14.25 -3.44
N GLY A 45 10.72 14.25 -2.75
CA GLY A 45 11.49 13.04 -2.44
C GLY A 45 10.68 12.01 -1.66
N PHE A 46 9.90 12.46 -0.67
CA PHE A 46 9.05 11.56 0.12
C PHE A 46 7.93 10.92 -0.71
N ILE A 47 7.29 11.67 -1.60
CA ILE A 47 6.28 11.14 -2.52
C ILE A 47 6.89 10.10 -3.45
N TYR A 48 8.05 10.39 -4.05
CA TYR A 48 8.73 9.42 -4.92
C TYR A 48 9.21 8.18 -4.17
N PHE A 49 9.63 8.32 -2.91
CA PHE A 49 9.97 7.18 -2.06
C PHE A 49 8.75 6.28 -1.82
N ILE A 50 7.60 6.86 -1.48
CA ILE A 50 6.35 6.12 -1.32
C ILE A 50 5.95 5.47 -2.65
N LEU A 51 6.06 6.18 -3.77
CA LEU A 51 5.69 5.66 -5.08
C LEU A 51 6.62 4.51 -5.51
N SER A 52 7.92 4.61 -5.23
CA SER A 52 8.89 3.53 -5.46
C SER A 52 8.60 2.31 -4.60
N ALA A 53 8.33 2.50 -3.30
CA ALA A 53 7.91 1.42 -2.41
C ALA A 53 6.61 0.78 -2.91
N ALA A 54 5.65 1.60 -3.32
CA ALA A 54 4.39 1.16 -3.90
C ALA A 54 4.62 0.39 -5.21
N SER A 55 5.58 0.78 -6.05
CA SER A 55 5.87 0.11 -7.33
C SER A 55 6.36 -1.33 -7.17
N TYR A 56 6.90 -1.67 -6.00
CA TYR A 56 7.19 -3.07 -5.68
C TYR A 56 5.92 -3.91 -5.43
N TYR A 57 4.83 -3.26 -5.05
CA TYR A 57 3.56 -3.90 -4.68
C TYR A 57 2.48 -3.75 -5.74
N PHE A 58 2.42 -2.64 -6.47
CA PHE A 58 1.42 -2.34 -7.49
C PHE A 58 2.07 -2.32 -8.87
N ASP A 59 1.29 -2.71 -9.87
CA ASP A 59 1.72 -2.63 -11.26
C ASP A 59 1.39 -1.23 -11.81
N PHE A 60 2.43 -0.40 -11.96
CA PHE A 60 2.36 0.97 -12.51
C PHE A 60 2.70 1.04 -14.00
N GLU A 61 2.72 -0.11 -14.69
CA GLU A 61 3.01 -0.18 -16.12
C GLU A 61 1.95 0.61 -16.91
N GLY A 62 2.31 1.81 -17.38
CA GLY A 62 1.44 2.74 -18.11
C GLY A 62 0.82 3.89 -17.30
N THR A 63 1.13 4.04 -16.01
CA THR A 63 0.52 5.07 -15.15
C THR A 63 0.99 6.48 -15.51
N SER A 64 0.06 7.37 -15.85
CA SER A 64 0.30 8.82 -15.89
C SER A 64 0.30 9.35 -14.46
N SER A 65 1.50 9.55 -13.89
CA SER A 65 1.67 10.16 -12.56
C SER A 65 2.03 11.63 -12.71
N GLU A 66 1.23 12.52 -12.11
CA GLU A 66 1.43 13.97 -12.14
C GLU A 66 1.61 14.47 -10.71
N ILE A 67 2.83 14.85 -10.34
CA ILE A 67 3.15 15.32 -8.99
C ILE A 67 3.44 16.82 -9.06
N THR A 68 2.56 17.62 -8.47
CA THR A 68 2.67 19.09 -8.46
C THR A 68 2.82 19.58 -7.04
N VAL A 69 3.98 20.13 -6.71
CA VAL A 69 4.22 20.78 -5.42
C VAL A 69 4.34 22.28 -5.68
N SER A 70 3.35 23.05 -5.24
CA SER A 70 3.29 24.49 -5.50
C SER A 70 3.33 25.27 -4.18
N PRO A 71 4.46 25.91 -3.84
CA PRO A 71 4.48 26.85 -2.73
C PRO A 71 3.63 28.08 -3.08
N SER A 72 2.76 28.49 -2.17
CA SER A 72 2.05 29.77 -2.24
C SER A 72 2.84 30.80 -1.42
N PHE A 73 3.26 31.88 -2.07
CA PHE A 73 4.00 32.98 -1.42
C PHE A 73 3.12 34.18 -1.07
N LEU A 74 1.84 34.16 -1.51
CA LEU A 74 0.92 35.29 -1.41
C LEU A 74 0.16 35.32 -0.08
N THR A 75 -0.01 34.18 0.58
CA THR A 75 -0.72 34.08 1.87
C THR A 75 -0.13 32.97 2.74
N THR A 76 0.03 33.23 4.04
CA THR A 76 0.29 32.21 5.07
C THR A 76 -0.98 31.39 5.29
N GLU A 77 -1.37 30.59 4.30
CA GLU A 77 -2.46 29.63 4.43
C GLU A 77 -1.94 28.26 4.86
N SER A 78 -2.80 27.57 5.61
CA SER A 78 -2.61 26.18 6.02
C SER A 78 -2.27 25.30 4.81
N ALA A 79 -1.33 24.37 4.99
CA ALA A 79 -0.97 23.42 3.96
C ALA A 79 -2.20 22.61 3.49
N GLN A 80 -2.53 22.70 2.20
CA GLN A 80 -3.60 21.97 1.56
C GLN A 80 -3.03 20.83 0.71
N ILE A 81 -3.50 19.62 0.96
CA ILE A 81 -3.05 18.41 0.28
C ILE A 81 -4.22 17.90 -0.56
N PHE A 82 -4.06 17.89 -1.87
CA PHE A 82 -5.02 17.34 -2.82
C PHE A 82 -4.45 16.07 -3.44
N VAL A 83 -5.14 14.96 -3.26
CA VAL A 83 -4.78 13.69 -3.88
C VAL A 83 -5.94 13.27 -4.77
N LYS A 84 -5.68 13.14 -6.06
CA LYS A 84 -6.61 12.66 -7.08
C LYS A 84 -6.01 11.44 -7.76
N GLY A 85 -6.79 10.39 -7.97
CA GLY A 85 -6.28 9.20 -8.66
C GLY A 85 -7.38 8.32 -9.20
N ILE A 86 -7.02 7.52 -10.20
CA ILE A 86 -7.85 6.48 -10.78
C ILE A 86 -7.17 5.16 -10.48
N ILE A 87 -7.83 4.36 -9.65
CA ILE A 87 -7.39 3.01 -9.29
C ILE A 87 -8.24 2.04 -10.10
N GLN A 88 -7.60 1.25 -10.96
CA GLN A 88 -8.30 0.29 -11.81
C GLN A 88 -8.04 -1.12 -11.29
N VAL A 89 -9.08 -1.76 -10.78
CA VAL A 89 -9.00 -3.15 -10.30
C VAL A 89 -9.89 -4.02 -11.16
N ARG A 90 -9.32 -5.06 -11.78
CA ARG A 90 -10.11 -6.04 -12.54
C ARG A 90 -10.95 -6.88 -11.57
N VAL A 91 -12.24 -7.08 -11.87
CA VAL A 91 -13.16 -7.83 -10.99
C VAL A 91 -12.70 -9.27 -10.75
N GLY A 92 -12.27 -9.99 -11.79
CA GLY A 92 -11.81 -11.39 -11.65
C GLY A 92 -10.66 -11.56 -10.67
N HIS A 93 -9.82 -10.54 -10.58
CA HIS A 93 -8.66 -10.45 -9.70
C HIS A 93 -9.06 -10.25 -8.23
N ILE A 94 -10.11 -9.45 -7.98
CA ILE A 94 -10.73 -9.31 -6.64
C ILE A 94 -11.32 -10.66 -6.20
N ILE A 95 -12.03 -11.34 -7.11
CA ILE A 95 -12.66 -12.64 -6.84
C ILE A 95 -11.60 -13.69 -6.50
N ILE A 96 -10.54 -13.79 -7.32
CA ILE A 96 -9.44 -14.76 -7.09
C ILE A 96 -8.79 -14.52 -5.75
N ALA A 97 -8.48 -13.27 -5.40
CA ALA A 97 -7.84 -12.97 -4.13
C ALA A 97 -8.73 -13.22 -2.91
N GLY A 98 -10.02 -12.88 -3.01
CA GLY A 98 -11.00 -13.21 -1.97
C GLY A 98 -11.10 -14.72 -1.75
N LEU A 99 -11.13 -15.50 -2.83
CA LEU A 99 -11.14 -16.96 -2.77
C LEU A 99 -9.83 -17.50 -2.16
N PHE A 100 -8.68 -17.00 -2.60
CA PHE A 100 -7.38 -17.44 -2.10
C PHE A 100 -7.20 -17.14 -0.60
N PHE A 101 -7.70 -16.00 -0.15
CA PHE A 101 -7.71 -15.62 1.26
C PHE A 101 -8.53 -16.60 2.10
N LEU A 102 -9.74 -16.94 1.66
CA LEU A 102 -10.60 -17.94 2.33
C LEU A 102 -9.94 -19.32 2.38
N VAL A 103 -9.33 -19.76 1.27
CA VAL A 103 -8.62 -21.05 1.19
C VAL A 103 -7.44 -21.10 2.17
N ILE A 104 -6.60 -20.06 2.22
CA ILE A 104 -5.48 -19.99 3.17
C ILE A 104 -5.98 -20.00 4.61
N TRP A 105 -7.04 -19.26 4.91
CA TRP A 105 -7.63 -19.23 6.25
C TRP A 105 -8.12 -20.62 6.68
N LEU A 106 -8.83 -21.34 5.80
CA LEU A 106 -9.29 -22.72 6.02
C LEU A 106 -8.11 -23.69 6.24
N LEU A 107 -7.08 -23.63 5.41
CA LEU A 107 -5.90 -24.50 5.52
C LEU A 107 -5.12 -24.25 6.81
N THR A 108 -4.95 -22.98 7.20
CA THR A 108 -4.24 -22.61 8.44
C THR A 108 -5.01 -23.08 9.67
N ARG A 109 -6.35 -22.99 9.65
CA ARG A 109 -7.21 -23.51 10.71
C ARG A 109 -7.09 -25.03 10.83
N LYS A 110 -7.08 -25.76 9.70
CA LYS A 110 -6.94 -27.22 9.68
C LYS A 110 -5.58 -27.69 10.20
N SER A 111 -4.50 -27.01 9.82
CA SER A 111 -3.14 -27.29 10.31
C SER A 111 -3.00 -27.06 11.82
N TYR A 112 -3.62 -26.00 12.36
CA TYR A 112 -3.64 -25.74 13.80
C TYR A 112 -4.37 -26.85 14.58
N ILE A 113 -5.53 -27.30 14.08
CA ILE A 113 -6.30 -28.37 14.71
C ILE A 113 -5.54 -29.71 14.66
N ASN A 114 -4.91 -30.03 13.54
CA ASN A 114 -4.11 -31.27 13.41
C ASN A 114 -2.87 -31.26 14.32
N ALA A 115 -2.18 -30.11 14.45
CA ALA A 115 -1.05 -29.98 15.37
C ALA A 115 -1.47 -30.13 16.84
N ARG A 116 -2.67 -29.67 17.19
CA ARG A 116 -3.23 -29.85 18.53
C ARG A 116 -3.57 -31.33 18.81
N ARG A 117 -4.23 -32.00 17.85
CA ARG A 117 -4.52 -33.44 17.93
C ARG A 117 -3.27 -34.30 18.03
N ALA A 118 -2.22 -33.99 17.27
CA ALA A 118 -0.95 -34.71 17.34
C ALA A 118 -0.29 -34.65 18.74
N LYS A 119 -0.46 -33.53 19.46
CA LYS A 119 0.00 -33.41 20.86
C LYS A 119 -0.84 -34.24 21.84
N GLU A 120 -2.16 -34.34 21.63
CA GLU A 120 -3.03 -35.20 22.44
C GLU A 120 -2.70 -36.69 22.23
N TYR A 121 -2.48 -37.14 21.00
CA TYR A 121 -2.12 -38.54 20.73
C TYR A 121 -0.72 -38.91 21.23
N GLY A 122 0.24 -37.99 21.20
CA GLY A 122 1.57 -38.20 21.77
C GLY A 122 1.62 -38.23 23.30
N TRP A 123 0.56 -37.75 23.98
CA TRP A 123 0.42 -37.83 25.43
C TRP A 123 -0.27 -39.12 25.90
N ALA A 124 -1.10 -39.72 25.03
CA ALA A 124 -1.80 -40.98 25.31
C ALA A 124 -0.94 -42.24 25.08
N SER A 125 0.30 -42.11 24.59
CA SER A 125 1.20 -43.23 24.29
C SER A 125 2.42 -43.36 25.21
N ASN A 126 2.45 -42.61 26.33
CA ASN A 126 3.42 -42.77 27.43
C ASN A 126 2.65 -43.10 28.72
#